data_AF-A0A0H5R3V3-F1
#
_entry.id   AF-A0A0H5R3V3-F1
#
_cell.length_a   1.000
_cell.length_b   1.000
_cell.length_c   1.000
_cell.angle_alpha   90.00
_cell.angle_beta   90.00
_cell.angle_gamma   90.00
#
_symmetry.space_group_name_H-M   'P 1'
#
loop_
_entity.id
_entity.type
_entity.pdbx_description
1 polymer ?
#
loop_
_entity_poly.entity_id
_entity_poly.type
_entity_poly.pdbx_seq_one_letter_code
_entity_poly.pdbx_strand_id
1 'polypeptide(L)'
;CGGHNASQELDGALAETNTAINYFPPCATDLVQPADSFVISKIKDEWTRRWDLKKFELIQGDEWSNTVRAGGNWSGKLRNPGKAYFLQLAADCVRAVNSMRDSNGLTYARKAMIRCG
;
A
#
# COMPACT_ATOMS: atom_id res chain seq x y z
N CYS A 1 11.02 18.02 0.76
CA CYS A 1 9.88 17.30 1.40
C CYS A 1 8.83 18.32 1.78
N GLY A 2 7.87 18.59 0.89
CA GLY A 2 6.75 19.48 1.18
C GLY A 2 5.70 18.71 2.00
N GLY A 3 5.51 19.09 3.26
CA GLY A 3 4.38 18.63 4.05
C GLY A 3 3.10 19.36 3.64
N HIS A 4 1.94 18.85 4.05
CA HIS A 4 0.64 19.53 3.98
C HIS A 4 0.61 20.72 4.95
N ASN A 5 1.51 21.69 4.75
CA ASN A 5 1.61 22.87 5.59
C ASN A 5 0.75 23.97 4.97
N ALA A 6 0.01 24.69 5.82
CA ALA A 6 -0.72 25.86 5.39
C ALA A 6 0.23 26.86 4.73
N SER A 7 -0.13 27.33 3.53
CA SER A 7 0.61 28.34 2.77
C SER A 7 -0.39 29.25 2.05
N GLN A 8 0.03 30.47 1.74
CA GLN A 8 -0.80 31.40 0.96
C GLN A 8 -1.17 30.85 -0.42
N GLU A 9 -0.29 30.04 -1.02
CA GLU A 9 -0.55 29.36 -2.29
C GLU A 9 -1.67 28.33 -2.15
N LEU A 10 -1.70 27.60 -1.03
CA LEU A 10 -2.77 26.65 -0.72
C LEU A 10 -4.10 27.38 -0.51
N ASP A 11 -4.10 28.47 0.24
CA ASP A 11 -5.31 29.27 0.50
C ASP A 11 -5.92 29.82 -0.80
N GLY A 12 -5.08 30.31 -1.72
CA GLY A 12 -5.50 30.77 -3.05
C GLY A 12 -6.15 29.65 -3.88
N ALA A 13 -5.53 28.47 -3.93
CA ALA A 13 -6.06 27.31 -4.65
C ALA A 13 -7.37 26.77 -4.05
N LEU A 14 -7.50 26.79 -2.72
CA LEU A 14 -8.73 26.40 -2.03
C LEU A 14 -9.89 27.35 -2.33
N ALA A 15 -9.62 28.66 -2.35
CA ALA A 15 -10.61 29.67 -2.70
C ALA A 15 -11.07 29.54 -4.16
N GLU A 16 -10.14 29.32 -5.10
CA GLU A 16 -10.46 29.13 -6.53
C GLU A 16 -11.35 27.90 -6.78
N THR A 17 -11.10 26.82 -6.04
CA THR A 17 -11.83 25.56 -6.18
C THR A 17 -13.04 25.42 -5.25
N ASN A 18 -13.37 26.47 -4.48
CA ASN A 18 -14.37 26.45 -3.42
C ASN A 18 -14.27 25.20 -2.51
N THR A 19 -13.03 24.83 -2.17
CA THR A 19 -12.70 23.62 -1.43
C THR A 19 -12.22 23.99 -0.03
N ALA A 20 -12.51 23.15 0.96
CA ALA A 20 -12.06 23.32 2.34
C ALA A 20 -11.17 22.15 2.76
N ILE A 21 -10.17 22.43 3.61
CA ILE A 21 -9.33 21.40 4.22
C ILE A 21 -9.87 21.04 5.60
N ASN A 22 -10.07 19.75 5.81
CA ASN A 22 -10.34 19.19 7.14
C ASN A 22 -9.01 18.72 7.75
N TYR A 23 -8.65 19.32 8.89
CA TYR A 23 -7.48 18.90 9.65
C TYR A 23 -7.82 17.71 10.52
N PHE A 24 -7.03 16.65 10.39
CA PHE A 24 -7.17 15.45 11.20
C PHE A 24 -6.20 15.48 12.37
N PRO A 25 -6.53 14.82 13.51
CA PRO A 25 -5.60 14.68 14.61
C PRO A 25 -4.31 13.96 14.16
N PRO A 26 -3.16 14.35 14.72
CA PRO A 26 -1.89 13.72 14.37
C PRO A 26 -1.91 12.22 14.69
N CYS A 27 -1.22 11.42 13.87
CA CYS A 27 -1.09 9.96 14.02
C CYS A 27 -2.41 9.17 13.97
N ALA A 28 -3.48 9.71 13.40
CA ALA A 28 -4.78 9.02 13.30
C ALA A 28 -5.14 8.55 11.88
N THR A 29 -4.16 8.50 10.96
CA THR A 29 -4.38 8.25 9.52
C THR A 29 -5.20 6.99 9.24
N ASP A 30 -4.91 5.88 9.93
CA ASP A 30 -5.64 4.62 9.82
C ASP A 30 -7.09 4.69 10.34
N LEU A 31 -7.36 5.59 11.29
CA LEU A 31 -8.68 5.78 11.90
C LEU A 31 -9.54 6.80 11.13
N VAL A 32 -8.92 7.81 10.54
CA VAL A 32 -9.61 8.99 10.02
C VAL A 32 -9.52 9.14 8.50
N GLN A 33 -8.57 8.48 7.83
CA GLN A 33 -8.46 8.54 6.37
C GLN A 33 -9.19 7.34 5.74
N PRO A 34 -10.29 7.56 5.01
CA PRO A 34 -10.99 6.47 4.32
C PRO A 34 -10.10 5.79 3.27
N ALA A 35 -9.14 6.49 2.69
CA ALA A 35 -8.19 5.86 1.77
C ALA A 35 -7.32 4.79 2.45
N ASP A 36 -6.84 5.03 3.67
CA ASP A 36 -5.98 4.09 4.38
C ASP A 36 -6.77 2.88 4.91
N SER A 37 -7.90 3.16 5.56
CA SER A 37 -8.79 2.14 6.15
C SER A 37 -9.49 1.24 5.14
N PHE A 38 -9.66 1.68 3.88
CA PHE A 38 -10.30 0.88 2.83
C PHE A 38 -9.32 0.41 1.76
N VAL A 39 -8.82 1.32 0.92
CA VAL A 39 -8.09 0.94 -0.30
C VAL A 39 -6.70 0.43 0.03
N ILE A 40 -5.93 1.19 0.83
CA ILE A 40 -4.56 0.82 1.18
C ILE A 40 -4.53 -0.43 2.05
N SER A 41 -5.44 -0.54 3.03
CA SER A 41 -5.60 -1.77 3.82
C SER A 41 -5.80 -2.99 2.91
N LYS A 42 -6.69 -2.92 1.91
CA LYS A 42 -6.91 -4.05 0.98
C LYS A 42 -5.71 -4.34 0.09
N ILE A 43 -4.93 -3.33 -0.30
CA ILE A 43 -3.67 -3.51 -1.04
C ILE A 43 -2.63 -4.22 -0.15
N LYS A 44 -2.52 -3.84 1.13
CA LYS A 44 -1.64 -4.50 2.10
C LYS A 44 -2.03 -5.97 2.31
N ASP A 45 -3.33 -6.27 2.40
CA ASP A 45 -3.84 -7.64 2.51
C ASP A 45 -3.44 -8.49 1.28
N GLU A 46 -3.72 -7.99 0.07
CA GLU A 46 -3.43 -8.71 -1.18
C GLU A 46 -1.93 -8.87 -1.43
N TRP A 47 -1.13 -7.85 -1.09
CA TRP A 47 0.32 -7.92 -1.10
C TRP A 47 0.83 -9.04 -0.21
N THR A 48 0.35 -9.09 1.03
CA THR A 48 0.77 -10.09 2.03
C THR A 48 0.45 -11.49 1.51
N ARG A 49 -0.79 -11.73 1.06
CA ARG A 49 -1.23 -13.02 0.54
C ARG A 49 -0.36 -13.51 -0.63
N ARG A 50 -0.10 -12.64 -1.61
CA ARG A 50 0.72 -13.00 -2.79
C ARG A 50 2.19 -13.19 -2.45
N TRP A 51 2.72 -12.36 -1.55
CA TRP A 51 4.09 -12.49 -1.10
C TRP A 51 4.30 -13.77 -0.30
N ASP A 52 3.34 -14.17 0.54
CA ASP A 52 3.37 -15.44 1.25
C ASP A 52 3.39 -16.63 0.29
N LEU A 53 2.54 -16.63 -0.74
CA LEU A 53 2.59 -17.65 -1.79
C LEU A 53 3.98 -17.70 -2.46
N LYS A 54 4.57 -16.55 -2.78
CA LYS A 54 5.90 -16.51 -3.37
C LYS A 54 6.98 -17.06 -2.44
N LYS A 55 6.91 -16.75 -1.14
CA LYS A 55 7.83 -17.32 -0.16
C LYS A 55 7.72 -18.84 -0.12
N PHE A 56 6.50 -19.39 -0.16
CA PHE A 56 6.32 -20.84 -0.23
C PHE A 56 6.93 -21.45 -1.50
N GLU A 57 6.75 -20.82 -2.66
CA GLU A 57 7.40 -21.26 -3.90
C GLU A 57 8.93 -21.27 -3.78
N LEU A 58 9.51 -20.23 -3.20
CA LEU A 58 10.96 -20.14 -3.00
C LEU A 58 11.47 -21.20 -2.03
N ILE A 59 10.74 -21.48 -0.95
CA ILE A 59 11.07 -22.55 -0.01
C ILE A 59 11.02 -23.91 -0.70
N GLN A 60 9.97 -24.18 -1.49
CA GLN A 60 9.83 -25.45 -2.23
C GLN A 60 10.91 -25.62 -3.29
N GLY A 61 11.38 -24.52 -3.89
CA GLY A 61 12.47 -24.52 -4.86
C GLY A 61 13.88 -24.50 -4.26
N ASP A 62 14.01 -24.58 -2.93
CA ASP A 62 15.29 -24.44 -2.20
C ASP A 62 16.04 -23.13 -2.56
N GLU A 63 15.29 -22.08 -2.89
CA GLU A 63 15.81 -20.81 -3.37
C GLU A 63 16.25 -19.92 -2.20
N TRP A 64 17.33 -20.32 -1.54
CA TRP A 64 17.96 -19.57 -0.47
C TRP A 64 19.00 -18.57 -1.01
N SER A 65 19.26 -17.53 -0.23
CA SER A 65 20.30 -16.56 -0.52
C SER A 65 21.68 -17.18 -0.27
N ASN A 66 22.52 -17.17 -1.31
CA ASN A 66 23.90 -17.65 -1.25
C ASN A 66 24.88 -16.67 -0.58
N THR A 67 24.36 -15.65 0.11
CA THR A 67 25.20 -14.68 0.80
C THR A 67 25.68 -15.25 2.13
N VAL A 68 26.97 -15.59 2.18
CA VAL A 68 27.66 -16.00 3.39
C VAL A 68 27.91 -14.77 4.26
N ARG A 69 27.59 -14.84 5.55
CA ARG A 69 27.86 -13.75 6.50
C ARG A 69 29.37 -13.67 6.76
N ALA A 70 29.83 -12.53 7.28
CA ALA A 70 31.25 -12.29 7.60
C ALA A 70 31.90 -13.37 8.51
N GLY A 71 31.10 -14.16 9.25
CA GLY A 71 31.55 -15.28 10.08
C GLY A 71 31.40 -16.67 9.44
N GLY A 72 31.20 -16.80 8.13
CA GLY A 72 31.09 -18.10 7.45
C GLY A 72 29.72 -18.77 7.52
N ASN A 73 28.81 -18.29 8.39
CA ASN A 73 27.45 -18.83 8.48
C ASN A 73 26.55 -18.36 7.33
N TRP A 74 25.69 -19.28 6.87
CA TRP A 74 24.63 -18.98 5.92
C TRP A 74 23.56 -18.08 6.53
N SER A 75 22.99 -17.20 5.70
CA SER A 75 22.06 -16.17 6.16
C SER A 75 20.67 -16.70 6.53
N GLY A 76 20.28 -17.85 5.98
CA GLY A 76 18.93 -18.44 6.11
C GLY A 76 17.82 -17.62 5.43
N LYS A 77 18.17 -16.60 4.67
CA LYS A 77 17.23 -15.71 3.97
C LYS A 77 16.84 -16.34 2.64
N LEU A 78 15.59 -16.18 2.22
CA LEU A 78 15.16 -16.51 0.86
C LEU A 78 15.86 -15.62 -0.17
N ARG A 79 16.07 -16.16 -1.37
CA ARG A 79 16.63 -15.42 -2.50
C ARG A 79 15.70 -14.27 -2.86
N ASN A 80 16.27 -13.08 -3.01
CA ASN A 80 15.52 -11.89 -3.40
C ASN A 80 15.08 -12.00 -4.88
N PRO A 81 13.77 -11.98 -5.21
CA PRO A 81 13.29 -12.04 -6.59
C PRO A 81 13.64 -10.81 -7.45
N GLY A 82 14.11 -9.73 -6.84
CA GLY A 82 14.54 -8.51 -7.52
C GLY A 82 13.42 -7.49 -7.77
N LYS A 83 13.84 -6.31 -8.22
CA LYS A 83 12.95 -5.13 -8.38
C LYS A 83 11.77 -5.39 -9.33
N ALA A 84 12.01 -6.05 -10.47
CA ALA A 84 10.99 -6.31 -11.46
C ALA A 84 9.81 -7.11 -10.89
N TYR A 85 10.10 -8.13 -10.08
CA TYR A 85 9.07 -8.92 -9.41
C TYR A 85 8.22 -8.06 -8.48
N PHE A 86 8.84 -7.25 -7.61
CA PHE A 86 8.08 -6.42 -6.66
C PHE A 86 7.24 -5.33 -7.31
N LEU A 87 7.71 -4.76 -8.43
CA LEU A 87 6.92 -3.79 -9.21
C LEU A 87 5.71 -4.47 -9.86
N GLN A 88 5.89 -5.67 -10.41
CA GLN A 88 4.78 -6.44 -10.96
C GLN A 88 3.78 -6.84 -9.87
N LEU A 89 4.28 -7.30 -8.72
CA LEU A 89 3.47 -7.63 -7.56
C LEU A 89 2.62 -6.42 -7.12
N ALA A 90 3.21 -5.23 -7.03
CA ALA A 90 2.49 -4.01 -6.70
C ALA A 90 1.36 -3.73 -7.70
N ALA A 91 1.66 -3.79 -9.00
CA ALA A 91 0.67 -3.57 -10.05
C ALA A 91 -0.48 -4.57 -9.98
N ASP A 92 -0.18 -5.84 -9.73
CA ASP A 92 -1.20 -6.88 -9.65
C ASP A 92 -2.06 -6.75 -8.39
N CYS A 93 -1.49 -6.33 -7.26
CA CYS A 93 -2.25 -6.03 -6.04
C CYS A 93 -3.24 -4.89 -6.29
N VAL A 94 -2.80 -3.81 -6.94
CA VAL A 94 -3.67 -2.67 -7.28
C VAL A 94 -4.79 -3.10 -8.23
N ARG A 95 -4.48 -3.87 -9.28
CA ARG A 95 -5.50 -4.39 -10.22
C ARG A 95 -6.53 -5.27 -9.51
N ALA A 96 -6.08 -6.16 -8.64
CA ALA A 96 -6.95 -7.05 -7.88
C ALA A 96 -7.87 -6.25 -6.93
N VAL A 97 -7.33 -5.32 -6.15
CA VAL A 97 -8.15 -4.50 -5.24
C VAL A 97 -9.14 -3.62 -6.00
N ASN A 98 -8.76 -3.10 -7.16
CA ASN A 98 -9.66 -2.32 -8.00
C ASN A 98 -10.86 -3.13 -8.54
N SER A 99 -10.71 -4.45 -8.72
CA SER A 99 -11.80 -5.34 -9.13
C SER A 99 -12.64 -5.87 -7.96
N MET A 100 -12.15 -5.79 -6.72
CA MET A 100 -12.90 -6.22 -5.54
C MET A 100 -14.15 -5.36 -5.29
N ARG A 101 -15.17 -5.98 -4.73
CA ARG A 101 -16.44 -5.36 -4.34
C ARG A 101 -16.79 -5.76 -2.92
N ASP A 102 -17.45 -4.88 -2.19
CA ASP A 102 -18.05 -5.23 -0.90
C ASP A 102 -19.40 -5.97 -1.08
N SER A 103 -20.04 -6.32 0.03
CA SER A 103 -21.33 -7.01 0.03
C SER A 103 -22.45 -6.27 -0.70
N ASN A 104 -22.31 -4.96 -0.89
CA ASN A 104 -23.27 -4.10 -1.57
C ASN A 104 -22.90 -3.86 -3.04
N GLY A 105 -21.88 -4.57 -3.56
CA GLY A 105 -21.41 -4.42 -4.93
C GLY A 105 -20.60 -3.15 -5.18
N LEU A 106 -20.18 -2.42 -4.14
CA LEU A 106 -19.37 -1.21 -4.28
C LEU A 106 -17.89 -1.52 -4.32
N THR A 107 -17.13 -0.83 -5.18
CA THR A 107 -15.67 -0.92 -5.17
C THR A 107 -15.12 -0.30 -3.88
N TYR A 108 -13.99 -0.82 -3.38
CA TYR A 108 -13.37 -0.23 -2.19
C TYR A 108 -12.92 1.23 -2.43
N ALA A 109 -12.49 1.56 -3.65
CA ALA A 109 -12.18 2.94 -4.04
C ALA A 109 -13.41 3.85 -3.95
N ARG A 110 -14.55 3.41 -4.52
CA ARG A 110 -15.80 4.17 -4.47
C ARG A 110 -16.32 4.31 -3.04
N LYS A 111 -16.17 3.27 -2.22
CA LYS A 111 -16.51 3.30 -0.79
C LYS A 111 -15.67 4.31 -0.02
N ALA A 112 -14.36 4.36 -0.29
CA ALA A 112 -13.47 5.36 0.30
C ALA A 112 -13.90 6.78 -0.12
N MET A 113 -14.18 7.00 -1.41
CA MET A 113 -14.65 8.31 -1.91
C MET A 113 -15.95 8.77 -1.24
N ILE A 114 -16.95 7.90 -1.12
CA ILE A 114 -18.22 8.23 -0.43
C ILE A 114 -17.99 8.64 1.03
N ARG A 115 -17.00 8.03 1.70
CA ARG A 115 -16.66 8.37 3.09
C ARG A 115 -15.77 9.60 3.22
N CYS A 116 -15.10 10.03 2.16
CA CYS A 116 -14.30 11.25 2.16
C CYS A 116 -15.16 12.51 2.01
N GLY A 117 -16.43 12.40 1.58
CA GLY A 117 -17.30 13.54 1.28
C GLY A 117 -17.23 13.93 -0.18
#